data_AF-A0A378U3Z6-F1
#
_entry.id   AF-A0A378U3Z6-F1
#
_cell.length_a   1.000
_cell.length_b   1.000
_cell.length_c   1.000
_cell.angle_alpha   90.00
_cell.angle_beta   90.00
_cell.angle_gamma   90.00
#
_symmetry.space_group_name_H-M   'P 1'
#
loop_
_entity.id
_entity.type
_entity.pdbx_description
1 polymer ?
#
loop_
_entity_poly.entity_id
_entity_poly.type
_entity_poly.pdbx_seq_one_letter_code
_entity_poly.pdbx_strand_id
1 'polypeptide(L)'
;MSTHNVRLEVMHFLEKNIDSFVDDYLIPVEKIWQPSDLLPNSESETFLEDVKELREYAKELPYDFWVVLVGDTITEEALPTYESWLMDVEGVNQKEGESGNGWAKWIRHWTGEENRHGDLLNKYLYLSGRVNMREVEITTQYLLNDGFDPGTDRDPYKNFVFTSFQELATYISHNRVAKLAKQYGDHKLSKICRLIAGDEMRHHHAYSEFVDRIFKVDPSEMLLAFVDMMKRKITMPANLIRESGGKMGDAFELFSDSAQRIGVYTAVDYVDIMQKLIDRWQIANLTGLTDEAEKSREYLMKLPARMLRVAERMSIGKDPHIFKWVQPAIIK
;
A
#
# COMPACT_ATOMS: atom_id res chain seq x y z
N MET A 1 -25.65 7.98 23.43
CA MET A 1 -24.40 7.21 23.65
C MET A 1 -23.37 7.81 22.70
N SER A 2 -22.14 8.09 23.14
CA SER A 2 -21.11 8.57 22.20
C SER A 2 -20.87 7.48 21.15
N THR A 3 -20.72 7.86 19.88
CA THR A 3 -20.41 6.95 18.76
C THR A 3 -19.15 6.11 19.02
N HIS A 4 -18.24 6.61 19.85
CA HIS A 4 -17.04 5.93 20.34
C HIS A 4 -17.32 4.55 20.96
N ASN A 5 -18.39 4.41 21.75
CA ASN A 5 -18.69 3.11 22.39
C ASN A 5 -19.21 2.07 21.38
N VAL A 6 -19.93 2.50 20.35
CA VAL A 6 -20.51 1.59 19.34
C VAL A 6 -19.43 0.95 18.46
N ARG A 7 -18.42 1.74 18.02
CA ARG A 7 -17.37 1.21 17.15
C ARG A 7 -16.45 0.22 17.87
N LEU A 8 -16.17 0.46 19.15
CA LEU A 8 -15.45 -0.48 20.00
C LEU A 8 -16.24 -1.79 20.20
N GLU A 9 -17.56 -1.71 20.43
CA GLU A 9 -18.42 -2.90 20.51
C GLU A 9 -18.39 -3.70 19.19
N VAL A 10 -18.39 -3.03 18.04
CA VAL A 10 -18.26 -3.69 16.73
C VAL A 10 -16.89 -4.35 16.56
N MET A 11 -15.81 -3.70 17.00
CA MET A 11 -14.47 -4.31 17.01
C MET A 11 -14.45 -5.61 17.83
N HIS A 12 -15.03 -5.61 19.03
CA HIS A 12 -15.15 -6.82 19.86
C HIS A 12 -16.07 -7.88 19.25
N PHE A 13 -17.12 -7.48 18.52
CA PHE A 13 -18.00 -8.39 17.82
C PHE A 13 -17.25 -9.14 16.70
N LEU A 14 -16.52 -8.41 15.86
CA LEU A 14 -15.75 -8.96 14.74
C LEU A 14 -14.54 -9.77 15.20
N GLU A 15 -13.91 -9.39 16.31
CA GLU A 15 -12.76 -10.09 16.88
C GLU A 15 -13.03 -11.58 17.12
N LYS A 16 -14.27 -11.96 17.42
CA LYS A 16 -14.68 -13.37 17.62
C LYS A 16 -14.43 -14.26 16.40
N ASN A 17 -14.25 -13.69 15.21
CA ASN A 17 -14.00 -14.41 13.98
C ASN A 17 -12.57 -14.22 13.44
N ILE A 18 -11.70 -13.54 14.17
CA ILE A 18 -10.37 -13.16 13.68
C ILE A 18 -9.46 -14.34 13.34
N ASP A 19 -9.57 -15.45 14.08
CA ASP A 19 -8.80 -16.66 13.80
C ASP A 19 -9.21 -17.26 12.45
N SER A 20 -10.50 -17.22 12.10
CA SER A 20 -10.97 -17.63 10.77
C SER A 20 -10.40 -16.71 9.69
N PHE A 21 -10.35 -15.40 9.93
CA PHE A 21 -9.78 -14.47 8.94
C PHE A 21 -8.29 -14.68 8.74
N VAL A 22 -7.54 -14.99 9.80
CA VAL A 22 -6.13 -15.38 9.70
C VAL A 22 -6.00 -16.62 8.82
N ASP A 23 -6.81 -17.65 9.05
CA ASP A 23 -6.76 -18.90 8.26
C ASP A 23 -7.21 -18.71 6.80
N ASP A 24 -8.18 -17.82 6.55
CA ASP A 24 -8.76 -17.58 5.22
C ASP A 24 -7.88 -16.70 4.34
N TYR A 25 -7.17 -15.72 4.92
CA TYR A 25 -6.48 -14.68 4.18
C TYR A 25 -4.96 -14.68 4.31
N LEU A 26 -4.38 -15.26 5.37
CA LEU A 26 -2.93 -15.27 5.59
C LEU A 26 -2.34 -16.64 5.27
N ILE A 27 -1.11 -16.65 4.78
CA ILE A 27 -0.43 -17.90 4.40
C ILE A 27 0.47 -18.34 5.56
N PRO A 28 0.40 -19.61 5.98
CA PRO A 28 1.31 -20.14 6.99
C PRO A 28 2.78 -19.91 6.63
N VAL A 29 3.60 -19.53 7.61
CA VAL A 29 5.03 -19.18 7.42
C VAL A 29 5.80 -20.26 6.66
N GLU A 30 5.53 -21.53 6.93
CA GLU A 30 6.19 -22.68 6.28
C GLU A 30 5.80 -22.88 4.80
N LYS A 31 4.78 -22.17 4.31
CA LYS A 31 4.24 -22.30 2.94
C LYS A 31 4.39 -21.01 2.13
N ILE A 32 4.65 -19.89 2.78
CA ILE A 32 4.74 -18.59 2.13
C ILE A 32 6.13 -18.41 1.50
N TRP A 33 6.18 -17.69 0.38
CA TRP A 33 7.44 -17.36 -0.28
C TRP A 33 8.33 -16.50 0.64
N GLN A 34 9.64 -16.71 0.54
CA GLN A 34 10.65 -15.92 1.23
C GLN A 34 11.54 -15.15 0.24
N PRO A 35 12.11 -13.99 0.61
CA PRO A 35 12.96 -13.20 -0.29
C PRO A 35 14.10 -14.00 -0.94
N SER A 36 14.71 -14.94 -0.20
CA SER A 36 15.78 -15.82 -0.69
C SER A 36 15.34 -16.74 -1.83
N ASP A 37 14.06 -17.05 -1.97
CA ASP A 37 13.53 -17.91 -3.05
C ASP A 37 13.60 -17.21 -4.42
N LEU A 38 13.81 -15.90 -4.43
CA LEU A 38 13.68 -15.03 -5.61
C LEU A 38 14.95 -14.23 -5.91
N LEU A 39 15.97 -14.32 -5.06
CA LEU A 39 17.25 -13.63 -5.19
C LEU A 39 18.37 -14.61 -5.55
N PRO A 40 19.50 -14.13 -6.12
CA PRO A 40 20.70 -14.95 -6.28
C PRO A 40 21.12 -15.60 -4.94
N ASN A 41 21.28 -16.92 -4.93
CA ASN A 41 21.63 -17.65 -3.71
C ASN A 41 23.11 -17.43 -3.37
N SER A 42 23.40 -16.75 -2.26
CA SER A 42 24.75 -16.42 -1.80
C SER A 42 25.60 -17.62 -1.39
N GLU A 43 24.99 -18.79 -1.18
CA GLU A 43 25.69 -20.04 -0.87
C GLU A 43 26.03 -20.86 -2.13
N SER A 44 25.48 -20.48 -3.30
CA SER A 44 25.72 -21.16 -4.57
C SER A 44 27.07 -20.79 -5.16
N GLU A 45 27.75 -21.76 -5.79
CA GLU A 45 28.94 -21.48 -6.63
C GLU A 45 28.63 -20.55 -7.80
N THR A 46 27.36 -20.48 -8.24
CA THR A 46 26.88 -19.61 -9.34
C THR A 46 26.47 -18.21 -8.91
N PHE A 47 26.64 -17.86 -7.62
CA PHE A 47 26.12 -16.60 -7.07
C PHE A 47 26.56 -15.36 -7.87
N LEU A 48 27.83 -15.29 -8.24
CA LEU A 48 28.38 -14.14 -8.96
C LEU A 48 27.86 -14.07 -10.40
N GLU A 49 27.67 -15.21 -11.05
CA GLU A 49 27.04 -15.31 -12.37
C GLU A 49 25.58 -14.87 -12.34
N ASP A 50 24.81 -15.31 -11.33
CA ASP A 50 23.41 -14.96 -11.14
C ASP A 50 23.23 -13.45 -10.85
N VAL A 51 24.12 -12.86 -10.04
CA VAL A 51 24.16 -11.41 -9.82
C VAL A 51 24.51 -10.67 -11.11
N LYS A 52 25.48 -11.17 -11.89
CA LYS A 52 25.84 -10.56 -13.18
C LYS A 52 24.65 -10.59 -14.14
N GLU A 53 23.94 -11.70 -14.24
CA GLU A 53 22.74 -11.83 -15.07
C GLU A 53 21.66 -10.83 -14.66
N LEU A 54 21.35 -10.72 -13.36
CA LEU A 54 20.41 -9.74 -12.81
C LEU A 54 20.78 -8.32 -13.27
N ARG A 55 22.06 -7.97 -13.19
CA ARG A 55 22.55 -6.64 -13.60
C ARG A 55 22.49 -6.39 -15.09
N GLU A 56 22.54 -7.42 -15.94
CA GLU A 56 22.35 -7.26 -17.38
C GLU A 56 20.90 -6.90 -17.70
N TYR A 57 19.91 -7.60 -17.13
CA TYR A 57 18.50 -7.23 -17.31
C TYR A 57 18.18 -5.86 -16.72
N ALA A 58 18.76 -5.52 -15.58
CA ALA A 58 18.54 -4.24 -14.91
C ALA A 58 18.96 -3.02 -15.76
N LYS A 59 19.88 -3.17 -16.73
CA LYS A 59 20.30 -2.08 -17.62
C LYS A 59 19.22 -1.68 -18.64
N GLU A 60 18.35 -2.62 -19.01
CA GLU A 60 17.31 -2.40 -20.02
C GLU A 60 16.10 -1.64 -19.46
N LEU A 61 15.96 -1.59 -18.14
CA LEU A 61 14.85 -0.90 -17.46
C LEU A 61 15.02 0.63 -17.50
N PRO A 62 13.96 1.40 -17.87
CA PRO A 62 14.05 2.85 -18.07
C PRO A 62 14.18 3.63 -16.75
N TYR A 63 14.55 4.91 -16.84
CA TYR A 63 14.79 5.76 -15.65
C TYR A 63 13.57 5.85 -14.72
N ASP A 64 12.41 6.24 -15.24
CA ASP A 64 11.18 6.38 -14.45
C ASP A 64 10.76 5.07 -13.80
N PHE A 65 11.08 3.92 -14.40
CA PHE A 65 10.84 2.62 -13.77
C PHE A 65 11.65 2.47 -12.47
N TRP A 66 12.92 2.87 -12.47
CA TRP A 66 13.76 2.83 -11.27
C TRP A 66 13.30 3.84 -10.22
N VAL A 67 12.87 5.03 -10.61
CA VAL A 67 12.30 6.01 -9.67
C VAL A 67 11.08 5.43 -8.97
N VAL A 68 10.20 4.79 -9.74
CA VAL A 68 8.98 4.17 -9.20
C VAL A 68 9.30 2.99 -8.29
N LEU A 69 10.15 2.07 -8.74
CA LEU A 69 10.55 0.91 -7.93
C LEU A 69 11.24 1.34 -6.62
N VAL A 70 12.04 2.41 -6.64
CA VAL A 70 12.62 2.99 -5.43
C VAL A 70 11.54 3.54 -4.50
N GLY A 71 10.59 4.32 -5.01
CA GLY A 71 9.52 4.88 -4.17
C GLY A 71 8.61 3.80 -3.58
N ASP A 72 8.27 2.77 -4.37
CA ASP A 72 7.56 1.59 -3.88
C ASP A 72 8.37 0.92 -2.75
N THR A 73 9.67 0.68 -2.95
CA THR A 73 10.55 0.07 -1.93
C THR A 73 10.65 0.89 -0.65
N ILE A 74 10.79 2.21 -0.75
CA ILE A 74 10.86 3.11 0.41
C ILE A 74 9.54 3.07 1.20
N THR A 75 8.41 2.93 0.49
CA THR A 75 7.10 2.77 1.10
C THR A 75 7.05 1.46 1.88
N GLU A 76 7.46 0.33 1.30
CA GLU A 76 7.50 -0.95 2.02
C GLU A 76 8.43 -0.93 3.25
N GLU A 77 9.58 -0.28 3.14
CA GLU A 77 10.54 -0.17 4.24
C GLU A 77 10.05 0.72 5.41
N ALA A 78 9.01 1.51 5.19
CA ALA A 78 8.37 2.30 6.25
C ALA A 78 7.35 1.49 7.09
N LEU A 79 7.34 0.16 6.95
CA LEU A 79 6.50 -0.77 7.72
C LEU A 79 6.43 -0.50 9.24
N PRO A 80 7.51 -0.11 9.96
CA PRO A 80 7.41 0.22 11.38
C PRO A 80 6.39 1.33 11.69
N THR A 81 6.23 2.29 10.77
CA THR A 81 5.23 3.35 10.87
C THR A 81 3.82 2.77 10.74
N TYR A 82 3.61 1.83 9.82
CA TYR A 82 2.30 1.25 9.54
C TYR A 82 1.84 0.33 10.67
N GLU A 83 2.72 -0.53 11.17
CA GLU A 83 2.43 -1.36 12.34
C GLU A 83 2.11 -0.49 13.56
N SER A 84 2.94 0.54 13.84
CA SER A 84 2.73 1.43 14.99
C SER A 84 1.37 2.14 14.92
N TRP A 85 0.97 2.59 13.73
CA TRP A 85 -0.31 3.23 13.48
C TRP A 85 -1.48 2.24 13.68
N LEU A 86 -1.42 1.05 13.07
CA LEU A 86 -2.45 0.02 13.22
C LEU A 86 -2.59 -0.46 14.68
N MET A 87 -1.49 -0.54 15.41
CA MET A 87 -1.48 -0.94 16.82
C MET A 87 -2.09 0.10 17.75
N ASP A 88 -2.23 1.37 17.32
CA ASP A 88 -2.87 2.42 18.11
C ASP A 88 -4.39 2.51 17.89
N VAL A 89 -4.94 1.75 16.94
CA VAL A 89 -6.37 1.71 16.64
C VAL A 89 -7.19 1.27 17.85
N GLU A 90 -8.30 1.95 18.09
CA GLU A 90 -9.22 1.61 19.17
C GLU A 90 -9.83 0.21 18.95
N GLY A 91 -9.76 -0.63 19.99
CA GLY A 91 -10.15 -2.05 19.91
C GLY A 91 -8.99 -3.00 19.65
N VAL A 92 -7.79 -2.49 19.33
CA VAL A 92 -6.55 -3.28 19.31
C VAL A 92 -5.91 -3.24 20.69
N ASN A 93 -5.54 -4.39 21.24
CA ASN A 93 -4.90 -4.47 22.54
C ASN A 93 -3.77 -5.49 22.56
N GLN A 94 -2.53 -5.01 22.63
CA GLN A 94 -1.35 -5.87 22.68
C GLN A 94 -1.11 -6.54 24.04
N LYS A 95 -1.77 -6.08 25.10
CA LYS A 95 -1.54 -6.52 26.50
C LYS A 95 -2.65 -7.41 27.04
N GLU A 96 -3.69 -7.67 26.26
CA GLU A 96 -4.79 -8.53 26.66
C GLU A 96 -4.36 -10.01 26.60
N GLY A 97 -4.54 -10.76 27.69
CA GLY A 97 -4.04 -12.13 27.78
C GLY A 97 -2.51 -12.22 27.65
N GLU A 98 -2.00 -13.38 27.23
CA GLU A 98 -0.54 -13.61 27.11
C GLU A 98 0.06 -13.07 25.81
N SER A 99 -0.75 -12.77 24.79
CA SER A 99 -0.25 -12.39 23.45
C SER A 99 -1.02 -11.24 22.78
N GLY A 100 -1.83 -10.50 23.53
CA GLY A 100 -2.73 -9.51 22.98
C GLY A 100 -4.02 -10.14 22.44
N ASN A 101 -4.95 -9.27 22.05
CA ASN A 101 -6.25 -9.64 21.53
C ASN A 101 -6.15 -10.08 20.06
N GLY A 102 -7.27 -10.54 19.50
CA GLY A 102 -7.34 -11.07 18.15
C GLY A 102 -6.83 -10.11 17.06
N TRP A 103 -7.15 -8.83 17.20
CA TRP A 103 -6.70 -7.80 16.27
C TRP A 103 -5.19 -7.57 16.33
N ALA A 104 -4.60 -7.57 17.53
CA ALA A 104 -3.15 -7.50 17.68
C ALA A 104 -2.46 -8.71 17.02
N LYS A 105 -3.09 -9.89 17.07
CA LYS A 105 -2.62 -11.07 16.33
C LYS A 105 -2.69 -10.85 14.82
N TRP A 106 -3.83 -10.42 14.27
CA TRP A 106 -3.95 -10.11 12.84
C TRP A 106 -2.83 -9.17 12.37
N ILE A 107 -2.63 -8.05 13.07
CA ILE A 107 -1.63 -7.04 12.68
C ILE A 107 -0.23 -7.65 12.66
N ARG A 108 0.18 -8.41 13.70
CA ARG A 108 1.51 -9.04 13.70
C ARG A 108 1.71 -10.02 12.54
N HIS A 109 0.69 -10.80 12.18
CA HIS A 109 0.80 -11.73 11.05
C HIS A 109 0.85 -10.98 9.71
N TRP A 110 0.02 -9.94 9.53
CA TRP A 110 0.10 -9.05 8.37
C TRP A 110 1.49 -8.39 8.28
N THR A 111 1.99 -7.79 9.35
CA THR A 111 3.34 -7.18 9.41
C THR A 111 4.43 -8.19 9.04
N GLY A 112 4.31 -9.44 9.49
CA GLY A 112 5.25 -10.51 9.11
C GLY A 112 5.21 -10.85 7.61
N GLU A 113 4.04 -10.78 6.98
CA GLU A 113 3.91 -10.90 5.53
C GLU A 113 4.54 -9.68 4.82
N GLU A 114 4.20 -8.46 5.24
CA GLU A 114 4.65 -7.19 4.64
C GLU A 114 6.17 -7.00 4.70
N ASN A 115 6.81 -7.39 5.82
CA ASN A 115 8.26 -7.21 5.99
C ASN A 115 9.06 -7.80 4.82
N ARG A 116 8.58 -8.91 4.25
CA ARG A 116 9.24 -9.60 3.13
C ARG A 116 9.27 -8.77 1.86
N HIS A 117 8.33 -7.84 1.67
CA HIS A 117 8.24 -7.01 0.46
C HIS A 117 9.42 -6.04 0.42
N GLY A 118 9.58 -5.23 1.47
CA GLY A 118 10.73 -4.33 1.63
C GLY A 118 12.05 -5.09 1.58
N ASP A 119 12.15 -6.20 2.32
CA ASP A 119 13.34 -7.04 2.35
C ASP A 119 13.81 -7.54 0.97
N LEU A 120 12.86 -7.93 0.12
CA LEU A 120 13.12 -8.46 -1.22
C LEU A 120 13.47 -7.33 -2.19
N LEU A 121 12.67 -6.26 -2.19
CA LEU A 121 12.88 -5.13 -3.08
C LEU A 121 14.19 -4.40 -2.77
N ASN A 122 14.52 -4.19 -1.50
CA ASN A 122 15.79 -3.60 -1.07
C ASN A 122 16.99 -4.39 -1.59
N LYS A 123 17.01 -5.71 -1.37
CA LYS A 123 18.12 -6.56 -1.85
C LYS A 123 18.19 -6.59 -3.38
N TYR A 124 17.05 -6.58 -4.08
CA TYR A 124 17.05 -6.46 -5.54
C TYR A 124 17.64 -5.11 -6.00
N LEU A 125 17.21 -3.99 -5.40
CA LEU A 125 17.74 -2.66 -5.67
C LEU A 125 19.25 -2.60 -5.43
N TYR A 126 19.72 -3.14 -4.30
CA TYR A 126 21.13 -3.22 -3.94
C TYR A 126 21.94 -3.98 -5.00
N LEU A 127 21.47 -5.16 -5.41
CA LEU A 127 22.16 -6.00 -6.39
C LEU A 127 22.12 -5.44 -7.82
N SER A 128 21.08 -4.67 -8.17
CA SER A 128 20.89 -4.11 -9.52
C SER A 128 22.04 -3.21 -9.98
N GLY A 129 22.67 -2.49 -9.03
CA GLY A 129 23.67 -1.47 -9.32
C GLY A 129 23.13 -0.29 -10.15
N ARG A 130 21.82 -0.05 -10.15
CA ARG A 130 21.17 1.06 -10.86
C ARG A 130 20.81 2.25 -9.96
N VAL A 131 20.84 2.04 -8.65
CA VAL A 131 20.41 3.02 -7.64
C VAL A 131 21.55 3.36 -6.66
N ASN A 132 21.48 4.56 -6.12
CA ASN A 132 22.32 5.05 -5.03
C ASN A 132 21.69 4.64 -3.69
N MET A 133 22.02 3.44 -3.20
CA MET A 133 21.43 2.89 -1.98
C MET A 133 21.60 3.79 -0.76
N ARG A 134 22.72 4.53 -0.65
CA ARG A 134 22.92 5.48 0.45
C ARG A 134 21.84 6.56 0.49
N GLU A 135 21.42 7.04 -0.67
CA GLU A 135 20.35 8.04 -0.74
C GLU A 135 18.99 7.41 -0.43
N VAL A 136 18.72 6.21 -0.96
CA VAL A 136 17.48 5.46 -0.65
C VAL A 136 17.35 5.27 0.86
N GLU A 137 18.41 4.79 1.52
CA GLU A 137 18.48 4.58 2.98
C GLU A 137 18.25 5.89 3.76
N ILE A 138 18.82 7.01 3.31
CA ILE A 138 18.59 8.34 3.92
C ILE A 138 17.13 8.76 3.77
N THR A 139 16.55 8.59 2.59
CA THR A 139 15.13 8.92 2.36
C THR A 139 14.22 8.04 3.22
N THR A 140 14.46 6.74 3.31
CA THR A 140 13.73 5.84 4.21
C THR A 140 13.83 6.29 5.66
N GLN A 141 15.04 6.64 6.12
CA GLN A 141 15.24 7.13 7.48
C GLN A 141 14.51 8.45 7.73
N TYR A 142 14.48 9.36 6.75
CA TYR A 142 13.66 10.57 6.86
C TYR A 142 12.18 10.24 6.93
N LEU A 143 11.66 9.37 6.07
CA LEU A 143 10.24 9.01 6.06
C LEU A 143 9.81 8.41 7.40
N LEU A 144 10.59 7.49 7.96
CA LEU A 144 10.34 6.90 9.29
C LEU A 144 10.32 7.96 10.40
N ASN A 145 11.25 8.92 10.38
CA ASN A 145 11.32 9.98 11.38
C ASN A 145 10.21 11.04 11.22
N ASP A 146 9.83 11.33 9.98
CA ASP A 146 8.80 12.31 9.65
C ASP A 146 7.39 11.74 9.90
N GLY A 147 7.27 10.41 9.93
CA GLY A 147 6.07 9.69 10.33
C GLY A 147 5.00 9.66 9.24
N PHE A 148 3.76 9.40 9.65
CA PHE A 148 2.63 9.27 8.75
C PHE A 148 1.32 9.63 9.47
N ASP A 149 0.46 10.38 8.80
CA ASP A 149 -0.90 10.68 9.26
C ASP A 149 -1.91 10.47 8.11
N PRO A 150 -2.64 9.33 8.11
CA PRO A 150 -3.68 9.05 7.12
C PRO A 150 -4.99 9.82 7.38
N GLY A 151 -5.07 10.62 8.45
CA GLY A 151 -6.27 11.32 8.86
C GLY A 151 -7.36 10.41 9.44
N THR A 152 -6.99 9.20 9.85
CA THR A 152 -7.90 8.22 10.46
C THR A 152 -8.07 8.43 11.96
N ASP A 153 -7.15 9.13 12.63
CA ASP A 153 -7.02 9.07 14.09
C ASP A 153 -6.98 7.60 14.53
N ARG A 154 -7.48 7.28 15.72
CA ARG A 154 -7.59 5.92 16.27
C ARG A 154 -8.86 5.17 15.84
N ASP A 155 -9.57 5.67 14.83
CA ASP A 155 -10.91 5.20 14.42
C ASP A 155 -10.84 3.93 13.55
N PRO A 156 -11.33 2.76 14.01
CA PRO A 156 -11.22 1.51 13.27
C PRO A 156 -11.94 1.53 11.91
N TYR A 157 -13.05 2.26 11.77
CA TYR A 157 -13.81 2.26 10.52
C TYR A 157 -13.04 3.02 9.43
N LYS A 158 -12.44 4.15 9.80
CA LYS A 158 -11.60 4.93 8.89
C LYS A 158 -10.33 4.16 8.52
N ASN A 159 -9.74 3.48 9.49
CA ASN A 159 -8.59 2.60 9.28
C ASN A 159 -8.90 1.51 8.25
N PHE A 160 -9.99 0.76 8.40
CA PHE A 160 -10.32 -0.30 7.45
C PHE A 160 -10.67 0.21 6.05
N VAL A 161 -11.28 1.40 5.93
CA VAL A 161 -11.45 2.06 4.63
C VAL A 161 -10.10 2.42 4.01
N PHE A 162 -9.20 2.99 4.82
CA PHE A 162 -7.87 3.38 4.37
C PHE A 162 -7.08 2.17 3.89
N THR A 163 -6.98 1.10 4.68
CA THR A 163 -6.23 -0.11 4.31
C THR A 163 -6.86 -0.79 3.11
N SER A 164 -8.19 -0.96 3.07
CA SER A 164 -8.87 -1.53 1.88
C SER A 164 -8.54 -0.78 0.59
N PHE A 165 -8.38 0.55 0.67
CA PHE A 165 -8.01 1.37 -0.48
C PHE A 165 -6.53 1.22 -0.84
N GLN A 166 -5.64 1.32 0.16
CA GLN A 166 -4.19 1.28 -0.05
C GLN A 166 -3.71 -0.07 -0.59
N GLU A 167 -4.20 -1.18 -0.02
CA GLU A 167 -3.88 -2.54 -0.46
C GLU A 167 -4.26 -2.77 -1.93
N LEU A 168 -5.35 -2.15 -2.40
CA LEU A 168 -5.71 -2.21 -3.82
C LEU A 168 -4.82 -1.28 -4.68
N ALA A 169 -4.34 -0.17 -4.12
CA ALA A 169 -3.42 0.73 -4.79
C ALA A 169 -2.03 0.10 -4.98
N THR A 170 -1.48 -0.51 -3.93
CA THR A 170 -0.20 -1.25 -3.96
C THR A 170 -0.30 -2.46 -4.88
N TYR A 171 -1.41 -3.22 -4.85
CA TYR A 171 -1.68 -4.27 -5.85
C TYR A 171 -1.56 -3.76 -7.29
N ILE A 172 -2.21 -2.62 -7.60
CA ILE A 172 -2.18 -2.03 -8.94
C ILE A 172 -0.75 -1.61 -9.31
N SER A 173 -0.04 -0.95 -8.39
CA SER A 173 1.35 -0.50 -8.58
C SER A 173 2.26 -1.69 -8.89
N HIS A 174 2.36 -2.65 -7.97
CA HIS A 174 3.22 -3.83 -8.09
C HIS A 174 2.90 -4.67 -9.32
N ASN A 175 1.62 -4.89 -9.63
CA ASN A 175 1.22 -5.65 -10.81
C ASN A 175 1.61 -4.95 -12.12
N ARG A 176 1.64 -3.62 -12.16
CA ARG A 176 2.05 -2.85 -13.35
C ARG A 176 3.56 -2.74 -13.47
N VAL A 177 4.27 -2.53 -12.37
CA VAL A 177 5.74 -2.68 -12.32
C VAL A 177 6.14 -4.07 -12.82
N ALA A 178 5.44 -5.12 -12.38
CA ALA A 178 5.67 -6.48 -12.86
C ALA A 178 5.50 -6.62 -14.38
N LYS A 179 4.46 -6.01 -14.95
CA LYS A 179 4.20 -6.03 -16.40
C LYS A 179 5.28 -5.27 -17.16
N LEU A 180 5.69 -4.10 -16.69
CA LEU A 180 6.77 -3.32 -17.28
C LEU A 180 8.09 -4.09 -17.23
N ALA A 181 8.47 -4.64 -16.08
CA ALA A 181 9.67 -5.48 -15.95
C ALA A 181 9.69 -6.62 -16.98
N LYS A 182 8.54 -7.29 -17.18
CA LYS A 182 8.39 -8.33 -18.21
C LYS A 182 8.60 -7.80 -19.63
N GLN A 183 8.08 -6.62 -19.95
CA GLN A 183 8.21 -6.01 -21.27
C GLN A 183 9.66 -5.69 -21.62
N TYR A 184 10.46 -5.33 -20.62
CA TYR A 184 11.91 -5.09 -20.76
C TYR A 184 12.78 -6.35 -20.57
N GLY A 185 12.16 -7.53 -20.48
CA GLY A 185 12.87 -8.82 -20.43
C GLY A 185 13.27 -9.30 -19.04
N ASP A 186 13.09 -8.51 -17.98
CA ASP A 186 13.36 -8.94 -16.60
C ASP A 186 12.19 -9.78 -16.05
N HIS A 187 12.18 -11.07 -16.42
CA HIS A 187 11.19 -12.02 -15.95
C HIS A 187 11.30 -12.35 -14.45
N LYS A 188 12.49 -12.19 -13.85
CA LYS A 188 12.74 -12.45 -12.42
C LYS A 188 12.13 -11.33 -11.58
N LEU A 189 12.42 -10.06 -11.87
CA LEU A 189 11.76 -8.92 -11.23
C LEU A 189 10.25 -8.94 -11.45
N SER A 190 9.82 -9.29 -12.66
CA SER A 190 8.40 -9.46 -12.95
C SER A 190 7.72 -10.52 -12.06
N LYS A 191 8.43 -11.60 -11.68
CA LYS A 191 7.93 -12.60 -10.73
C LYS A 191 7.88 -12.05 -9.31
N ILE A 192 8.92 -11.34 -8.88
CA ILE A 192 9.00 -10.66 -7.58
C ILE A 192 7.77 -9.76 -7.37
N CYS A 193 7.56 -8.77 -8.24
CA CYS A 193 6.46 -7.83 -8.08
C CYS A 193 5.07 -8.48 -8.20
N ARG A 194 4.92 -9.58 -8.95
CA ARG A 194 3.66 -10.35 -8.99
C ARG A 194 3.36 -11.08 -7.69
N LEU A 195 4.38 -11.57 -6.99
CA LEU A 195 4.19 -12.28 -5.71
C LEU A 195 3.80 -11.29 -4.62
N ILE A 196 4.47 -10.14 -4.56
CA ILE A 196 4.09 -9.02 -3.69
C ILE A 196 2.63 -8.62 -3.98
N ALA A 197 2.28 -8.32 -5.23
CA ALA A 197 0.89 -8.03 -5.60
C ALA A 197 -0.11 -9.15 -5.21
N GLY A 198 0.32 -10.40 -5.18
CA GLY A 198 -0.52 -11.51 -4.71
C GLY A 198 -0.85 -11.41 -3.23
N ASP A 199 0.07 -10.92 -2.42
CA ASP A 199 -0.13 -10.66 -0.99
C ASP A 199 -1.09 -9.46 -0.80
N GLU A 200 -0.83 -8.32 -1.45
CA GLU A 200 -1.68 -7.13 -1.40
C GLU A 200 -3.15 -7.43 -1.71
N MET A 201 -3.42 -8.31 -2.70
CA MET A 201 -4.79 -8.66 -3.07
C MET A 201 -5.48 -9.49 -1.97
N ARG A 202 -4.74 -10.36 -1.28
CA ARG A 202 -5.29 -11.11 -0.13
C ARG A 202 -5.61 -10.17 1.02
N HIS A 203 -4.72 -9.24 1.33
CA HIS A 203 -4.93 -8.25 2.39
C HIS A 203 -6.08 -7.31 2.04
N HIS A 204 -6.15 -6.81 0.81
CA HIS A 204 -7.29 -6.03 0.30
C HIS A 204 -8.62 -6.77 0.51
N HIS A 205 -8.68 -8.08 0.20
CA HIS A 205 -9.87 -8.88 0.42
C HIS A 205 -10.22 -9.02 1.90
N ALA A 206 -9.23 -9.21 2.77
CA ALA A 206 -9.45 -9.29 4.22
C ALA A 206 -10.00 -7.98 4.79
N TYR A 207 -9.34 -6.85 4.53
CA TYR A 207 -9.80 -5.54 5.01
C TYR A 207 -11.16 -5.17 4.43
N SER A 208 -11.41 -5.48 3.15
CA SER A 208 -12.72 -5.26 2.52
C SER A 208 -13.82 -6.12 3.16
N GLU A 209 -13.51 -7.34 3.58
CA GLU A 209 -14.44 -8.23 4.31
C GLU A 209 -14.76 -7.67 5.71
N PHE A 210 -13.79 -7.06 6.40
CA PHE A 210 -14.07 -6.41 7.69
C PHE A 210 -15.09 -5.29 7.51
N VAL A 211 -14.89 -4.41 6.52
CA VAL A 211 -15.86 -3.34 6.20
C VAL A 211 -17.23 -3.91 5.83
N ASP A 212 -17.27 -4.98 5.03
CA ASP A 212 -18.50 -5.69 4.65
C ASP A 212 -19.30 -6.17 5.87
N ARG A 213 -18.60 -6.67 6.90
CA ARG A 213 -19.23 -7.12 8.14
C ARG A 213 -19.70 -5.96 9.00
N ILE A 214 -18.96 -4.86 9.03
CA ILE A 214 -19.41 -3.64 9.72
C ILE A 214 -20.70 -3.12 9.06
N PHE A 215 -20.79 -3.08 7.73
CA PHE A 215 -22.01 -2.67 7.04
C PHE A 215 -23.25 -3.51 7.40
N LYS A 216 -23.07 -4.77 7.82
CA LYS A 216 -24.18 -5.64 8.26
C LYS A 216 -24.74 -5.26 9.64
N VAL A 217 -23.96 -4.59 10.48
CA VAL A 217 -24.32 -4.29 11.88
C VAL A 217 -24.42 -2.80 12.19
N ASP A 218 -23.67 -1.96 11.48
CA ASP A 218 -23.60 -0.51 11.68
C ASP A 218 -23.47 0.25 10.34
N PRO A 219 -24.46 0.12 9.43
CA PRO A 219 -24.34 0.62 8.06
C PRO A 219 -24.23 2.14 7.96
N SER A 220 -24.87 2.87 8.87
CA SER A 220 -24.87 4.34 8.84
C SER A 220 -23.50 4.91 9.21
N GLU A 221 -22.93 4.48 10.34
CA GLU A 221 -21.63 5.00 10.79
C GLU A 221 -20.49 4.56 9.88
N MET A 222 -20.53 3.33 9.36
CA MET A 222 -19.55 2.85 8.39
C MET A 222 -19.59 3.69 7.11
N LEU A 223 -20.79 4.01 6.60
CA LEU A 223 -20.93 4.87 5.42
C LEU A 223 -20.39 6.28 5.69
N LEU A 224 -20.68 6.86 6.85
CA LEU A 224 -20.17 8.18 7.23
C LEU A 224 -18.64 8.19 7.30
N ALA A 225 -18.01 7.14 7.86
CA ALA A 225 -16.56 6.99 7.87
C ALA A 225 -15.98 6.88 6.45
N PHE A 226 -16.59 6.08 5.57
CA PHE A 226 -16.17 5.96 4.18
C PHE A 226 -16.24 7.32 3.46
N VAL A 227 -17.33 8.05 3.62
CA VAL A 227 -17.49 9.38 3.02
C VAL A 227 -16.49 10.40 3.57
N ASP A 228 -16.20 10.39 4.87
CA ASP A 228 -15.20 11.27 5.48
C ASP A 228 -13.81 11.02 4.87
N MET A 229 -13.39 9.75 4.76
CA MET A 229 -12.11 9.39 4.13
C MET A 229 -12.05 9.83 2.66
N MET A 230 -13.13 9.63 1.90
CA MET A 230 -13.15 10.06 0.50
C MET A 230 -13.18 11.59 0.33
N LYS A 231 -13.75 12.33 1.29
CA LYS A 231 -13.72 13.81 1.31
C LYS A 231 -12.33 14.35 1.62
N ARG A 232 -11.61 13.71 2.56
CA ARG A 232 -10.23 14.07 2.94
C ARG A 232 -9.21 13.71 1.88
N LYS A 233 -9.57 12.79 0.97
CA LYS A 233 -8.69 12.07 0.05
C LYS A 233 -7.80 11.10 0.82
N ILE A 234 -7.58 9.93 0.24
CA ILE A 234 -6.69 8.92 0.79
C ILE A 234 -5.25 9.40 0.58
N THR A 235 -4.58 9.72 1.69
CA THR A 235 -3.17 10.12 1.71
C THR A 235 -2.27 8.93 1.37
N MET A 236 -1.32 9.11 0.46
CA MET A 236 -0.32 8.09 0.19
C MET A 236 0.65 7.95 1.37
N PRO A 237 1.03 6.73 1.79
CA PRO A 237 1.96 6.55 2.92
C PRO A 237 3.32 7.23 2.71
N ALA A 238 3.76 7.34 1.46
CA ALA A 238 5.01 8.00 1.08
C ALA A 238 4.89 9.52 0.86
N ASN A 239 3.79 10.17 1.27
CA ASN A 239 3.56 11.59 0.97
C ASN A 239 4.60 12.56 1.55
N LEU A 240 5.42 12.11 2.51
CA LEU A 240 6.47 12.90 3.15
C LEU A 240 7.88 12.59 2.64
N ILE A 241 8.04 11.74 1.61
CA ILE A 241 9.37 11.41 1.07
C ILE A 241 10.15 12.66 0.63
N ARG A 242 11.46 12.61 0.86
CA ARG A 242 12.40 13.69 0.53
C ARG A 242 13.80 13.15 0.25
N GLU A 243 14.52 13.87 -0.58
CA GLU A 243 15.95 13.64 -0.82
C GLU A 243 16.80 14.27 0.31
N SER A 244 18.06 13.87 0.41
CA SER A 244 19.03 14.45 1.33
C SER A 244 19.11 15.97 1.18
N GLY A 245 18.94 16.70 2.28
CA GLY A 245 18.88 18.16 2.28
C GLY A 245 17.57 18.77 1.75
N GLY A 246 16.61 17.94 1.34
CA GLY A 246 15.25 18.35 0.97
C GLY A 246 14.35 18.64 2.18
N LYS A 247 13.26 19.34 1.91
CA LYS A 247 12.18 19.60 2.87
C LYS A 247 11.22 18.41 2.87
N MET A 248 10.60 18.16 4.03
CA MET A 248 9.62 17.09 4.19
C MET A 248 8.55 17.14 3.08
N GLY A 249 8.37 16.03 2.35
CA GLY A 249 7.40 15.87 1.27
C GLY A 249 7.74 16.52 -0.08
N ASP A 250 8.88 17.20 -0.23
CA ASP A 250 9.20 17.93 -1.46
C ASP A 250 9.47 17.03 -2.69
N ALA A 251 9.80 15.76 -2.46
CA ALA A 251 10.06 14.79 -3.52
C ALA A 251 8.80 14.02 -3.95
N PHE A 252 7.70 14.09 -3.19
CA PHE A 252 6.52 13.24 -3.43
C PHE A 252 5.82 13.53 -4.76
N GLU A 253 5.56 14.79 -5.08
CA GLU A 253 4.88 15.17 -6.33
C GLU A 253 5.70 14.73 -7.55
N LEU A 254 7.02 14.88 -7.49
CA LEU A 254 7.96 14.49 -8.55
C LEU A 254 8.00 12.97 -8.74
N PHE A 255 7.93 12.21 -7.63
CA PHE A 255 7.83 10.74 -7.66
C PHE A 255 6.48 10.31 -8.25
N SER A 256 5.39 10.94 -7.81
CA SER A 256 4.04 10.66 -8.29
C SER A 256 3.90 10.93 -9.80
N ASP A 257 4.53 12.00 -10.30
CA ASP A 257 4.58 12.30 -11.74
C ASP A 257 5.30 11.21 -12.54
N SER A 258 6.40 10.65 -12.00
CA SER A 258 7.11 9.52 -12.61
C SER A 258 6.20 8.28 -12.70
N ALA A 259 5.52 7.93 -11.60
CA ALA A 259 4.57 6.82 -11.56
C ALA A 259 3.41 7.02 -12.56
N GLN A 260 2.92 8.25 -12.67
CA GLN A 260 1.83 8.57 -13.57
C GLN A 260 2.25 8.51 -15.04
N ARG A 261 3.46 8.97 -15.37
CA ARG A 261 4.00 8.98 -16.75
C ARG A 261 4.13 7.58 -17.34
N ILE A 262 4.62 6.62 -16.55
CA ILE A 262 4.77 5.23 -16.97
C ILE A 262 3.51 4.38 -16.71
N GLY A 263 2.44 5.00 -16.21
CA GLY A 263 1.15 4.36 -15.99
C GLY A 263 1.17 3.31 -14.90
N VAL A 264 2.09 3.38 -13.93
CA VAL A 264 2.13 2.46 -12.79
C VAL A 264 0.99 2.76 -11.82
N TYR A 265 0.86 4.01 -11.38
CA TYR A 265 -0.27 4.47 -10.59
C TYR A 265 -0.67 5.87 -11.01
N THR A 266 -1.95 6.08 -11.30
CA THR A 266 -2.48 7.32 -11.87
C THR A 266 -3.67 7.84 -11.08
N ALA A 267 -4.02 9.11 -11.30
CA ALA A 267 -5.24 9.69 -10.73
C ALA A 267 -6.52 8.97 -11.19
N VAL A 268 -6.51 8.28 -12.34
CA VAL A 268 -7.64 7.45 -12.80
C VAL A 268 -7.75 6.19 -11.94
N ASP A 269 -6.63 5.59 -11.56
CA ASP A 269 -6.63 4.39 -10.70
C ASP A 269 -7.22 4.69 -9.33
N TYR A 270 -6.92 5.86 -8.76
CA TYR A 270 -7.55 6.33 -7.53
C TYR A 270 -9.09 6.33 -7.65
N VAL A 271 -9.61 6.83 -8.78
CA VAL A 271 -11.06 6.87 -9.04
C VAL A 271 -11.63 5.46 -9.23
N ASP A 272 -10.91 4.60 -9.95
CA ASP A 272 -11.32 3.23 -10.19
C ASP A 272 -11.35 2.41 -8.89
N ILE A 273 -10.39 2.60 -7.99
CA ILE A 273 -10.39 1.98 -6.65
C ILE A 273 -11.64 2.43 -5.87
N MET A 274 -11.91 3.73 -5.85
CA MET A 274 -13.10 4.27 -5.19
C MET A 274 -14.38 3.61 -5.74
N GLN A 275 -14.52 3.52 -7.06
CA GLN A 275 -15.68 2.89 -7.69
C GLN A 275 -15.77 1.40 -7.33
N LYS A 276 -14.65 0.66 -7.37
CA LYS A 276 -14.61 -0.76 -6.99
C LYS A 276 -15.03 -0.98 -5.55
N LEU A 277 -14.63 -0.11 -4.60
CA LEU A 277 -15.06 -0.21 -3.21
C LEU A 277 -16.55 0.12 -3.03
N ILE A 278 -17.05 1.13 -3.74
CA ILE A 278 -18.49 1.47 -3.78
C ILE A 278 -19.31 0.25 -4.26
N ASP A 279 -18.84 -0.41 -5.32
CA ASP A 279 -19.50 -1.58 -5.89
C ASP A 279 -19.35 -2.81 -4.98
N ARG A 280 -18.15 -3.04 -4.42
CA ARG A 280 -17.86 -4.18 -3.53
C ARG A 280 -18.75 -4.17 -2.30
N TRP A 281 -18.92 -3.01 -1.68
CA TRP A 281 -19.74 -2.82 -0.48
C TRP A 281 -21.21 -2.52 -0.79
N GLN A 282 -21.60 -2.58 -2.06
CA GLN A 282 -22.99 -2.45 -2.52
C GLN A 282 -23.66 -1.17 -1.97
N ILE A 283 -22.92 -0.06 -1.95
CA ILE A 283 -23.34 1.19 -1.27
C ILE A 283 -24.70 1.68 -1.79
N ALA A 284 -24.97 1.52 -3.07
CA ALA A 284 -26.26 1.87 -3.69
C ALA A 284 -27.45 1.11 -3.08
N ASN A 285 -27.22 -0.13 -2.63
CA ASN A 285 -28.24 -1.05 -2.16
C ASN A 285 -28.40 -1.06 -0.63
N LEU A 286 -27.62 -0.24 0.11
CA LEU A 286 -27.77 -0.12 1.56
C LEU A 286 -29.18 0.39 1.92
N THR A 287 -29.74 -0.16 2.99
CA THR A 287 -31.08 0.21 3.50
C THR A 287 -31.03 0.45 5.00
N GLY A 288 -32.04 1.13 5.55
CA GLY A 288 -32.10 1.40 6.99
C GLY A 288 -31.06 2.44 7.46
N LEU A 289 -30.67 3.33 6.56
CA LEU A 289 -29.71 4.41 6.84
C LEU A 289 -30.39 5.56 7.58
N THR A 290 -29.63 6.28 8.39
CA THR A 290 -30.05 7.58 8.94
C THR A 290 -30.13 8.64 7.83
N ASP A 291 -30.86 9.73 8.07
CA ASP A 291 -30.99 10.84 7.10
C ASP A 291 -29.63 11.44 6.68
N GLU A 292 -28.64 11.45 7.59
CA GLU A 292 -27.29 11.92 7.29
C GLU A 292 -26.51 10.93 6.43
N ALA A 293 -26.63 9.63 6.73
CA ALA A 293 -26.03 8.57 5.95
C ALA A 293 -26.63 8.49 4.54
N GLU A 294 -27.94 8.73 4.38
CA GLU A 294 -28.59 8.82 3.07
C GLU A 294 -28.03 9.94 2.20
N LYS A 295 -27.87 11.16 2.76
CA LYS A 295 -27.22 12.27 2.06
C LYS A 295 -25.77 11.97 1.71
N SER A 296 -25.07 11.28 2.60
CA SER A 296 -23.68 10.86 2.40
C SER A 296 -23.56 9.81 1.29
N ARG A 297 -24.50 8.86 1.20
CA ARG A 297 -24.62 7.92 0.08
C ARG A 297 -24.73 8.66 -1.25
N GLU A 298 -25.67 9.60 -1.35
CA GLU A 298 -25.86 10.35 -2.59
C GLU A 298 -24.61 11.14 -3.02
N TYR A 299 -23.89 11.71 -2.05
CA TYR A 299 -22.62 12.39 -2.31
C TYR A 299 -21.57 11.41 -2.84
N LEU A 300 -21.40 10.27 -2.17
CA LEU A 300 -20.39 9.28 -2.50
C LEU A 300 -20.63 8.68 -3.89
N MET A 301 -21.87 8.34 -4.22
CA MET A 301 -22.24 7.79 -5.54
C MET A 301 -21.93 8.75 -6.71
N LYS A 302 -21.85 10.06 -6.46
CA LYS A 302 -21.50 11.07 -7.48
C LYS A 302 -20.00 11.39 -7.51
N LEU A 303 -19.25 10.97 -6.51
CA LEU A 303 -17.86 11.37 -6.30
C LEU A 303 -16.90 10.81 -7.37
N PRO A 304 -16.94 9.51 -7.76
CA PRO A 304 -16.06 8.97 -8.79
C PRO A 304 -16.16 9.75 -10.10
N ALA A 305 -17.37 9.96 -10.61
CA ALA A 305 -17.59 10.72 -11.84
C ALA A 305 -17.12 12.19 -11.74
N ARG A 306 -17.19 12.80 -10.55
CA ARG A 306 -16.64 14.13 -10.32
C ARG A 306 -15.11 14.13 -10.37
N MET A 307 -14.47 13.15 -9.73
CA MET A 307 -13.02 13.04 -9.65
C MET A 307 -12.41 12.62 -10.99
N LEU A 308 -13.08 11.78 -11.78
CA LEU A 308 -12.63 11.40 -13.11
C LEU A 308 -12.45 12.64 -14.01
N ARG A 309 -13.43 13.55 -14.01
CA ARG A 309 -13.33 14.81 -14.76
C ARG A 309 -12.17 15.71 -14.32
N VAL A 310 -11.73 15.59 -13.07
CA VAL A 310 -10.55 16.30 -12.56
C VAL A 310 -9.29 15.60 -13.04
N ALA A 311 -9.22 14.28 -12.90
CA ALA A 311 -8.10 13.45 -13.34
C ALA A 311 -7.81 13.62 -14.85
N GLU A 312 -8.84 13.64 -15.70
CA GLU A 312 -8.71 13.84 -17.14
C GLU A 312 -8.13 15.21 -17.55
N ARG A 313 -8.19 16.20 -16.64
CA ARG A 313 -7.65 17.55 -16.86
C ARG A 313 -6.25 17.73 -16.26
N MET A 314 -5.74 16.74 -15.52
CA MET A 314 -4.41 16.83 -14.94
C MET A 314 -3.36 16.77 -16.05
N SER A 315 -2.43 17.72 -16.02
CA SER A 315 -1.25 17.71 -16.87
C SER A 315 -0.08 17.12 -16.09
N ILE A 316 0.51 16.06 -16.62
CA ILE A 316 1.74 15.47 -16.07
C ILE A 316 2.91 16.24 -16.68
N GLY A 317 3.81 16.77 -15.84
CA GLY A 317 5.01 17.47 -16.32
C GLY A 317 5.83 16.54 -17.19
N LYS A 318 6.24 16.95 -18.39
CA LYS A 318 6.86 16.05 -19.39
C LYS A 318 8.31 15.67 -19.10
N ASP A 319 9.03 16.54 -18.39
CA ASP A 319 10.45 16.37 -18.14
C ASP A 319 10.66 15.62 -16.81
N PRO A 320 11.47 14.54 -16.79
CA PRO A 320 11.75 13.81 -15.57
C PRO A 320 12.65 14.62 -14.64
N HIS A 321 12.29 14.68 -13.35
CA HIS A 321 13.21 15.15 -12.31
C HIS A 321 14.34 14.15 -12.12
N ILE A 322 15.57 14.64 -11.93
CA ILE A 322 16.72 13.78 -11.69
C ILE A 322 16.90 13.61 -10.18
N PHE A 323 16.37 12.51 -9.67
CA PHE A 323 16.54 12.07 -8.28
C PHE A 323 17.96 11.58 -8.02
N LYS A 324 18.48 11.90 -6.84
CA LYS A 324 19.70 11.35 -6.23
C LYS A 324 19.60 9.84 -5.95
N TRP A 325 18.39 9.28 -5.94
CA TRP A 325 18.12 7.85 -5.79
C TRP A 325 18.64 7.01 -6.95
N VAL A 326 18.47 7.50 -8.18
CA VAL A 326 18.73 6.73 -9.38
C VAL A 326 19.91 7.38 -10.09
N GLN A 327 20.97 6.62 -10.31
CA GLN A 327 22.05 7.13 -11.15
C GLN A 327 21.51 7.23 -12.58
N PRO A 328 21.43 8.44 -13.18
CA PRO A 328 21.09 8.55 -14.59
C PRO A 328 22.00 7.61 -15.36
N ALA A 329 21.46 6.89 -16.35
CA ALA A 329 22.31 6.10 -17.23
C ALA A 329 23.41 7.05 -17.74
N ILE A 330 24.65 6.83 -17.30
CA ILE A 330 25.79 7.56 -17.84
C ILE A 330 25.79 7.16 -19.30
N ILE A 331 25.36 8.08 -20.17
CA ILE A 331 25.52 7.95 -21.61
C ILE A 331 27.02 7.69 -21.79
N LYS A 332 27.36 6.46 -22.15
CA LYS A 332 28.74 6.14 -22.54
C LYS A 332 29.10 6.87 -23.81
#